data_AF-X1ERM6-F1
#
_entry.id   AF-X1ERM6-F1
#
_cell.length_a   1.000
_cell.length_b   1.000
_cell.length_c   1.000
_cell.angle_alpha   90.00
_cell.angle_beta   90.00
_cell.angle_gamma   90.00
#
_symmetry.space_group_name_H-M   'P 1'
#
loop_
_entity.id
_entity.type
_entity.pdbx_description
1 polymer ?
#
loop_
_entity_poly.entity_id
_entity_poly.type
_entity_poly.pdbx_seq_one_letter_code
_entity_poly.pdbx_strand_id
1 'polypeptide(L)' 'DKELRGVFSTRHPKRPNKIGFTIVKLLERNKNILKVKGIDMIEGSPVLDIKPYTHRDKKENIKIGWLEGLLNKY' A
#
# COMPACT_ATOMS: atom_id res chain seq x y z
N ASP A 1 5.58 -11.63 13.67
CA ASP A 1 7.01 -11.96 13.55
C ASP A 1 7.80 -11.14 14.57
N LYS A 2 8.83 -11.72 15.20
CA LYS A 2 9.62 -11.08 16.28
C LYS A 2 11.05 -10.75 15.86
N GLU A 3 11.48 -11.18 14.67
CA GLU A 3 12.82 -10.92 14.13
C GLU A 3 12.97 -9.47 13.64
N LEU A 4 14.14 -8.86 13.88
CA LEU A 4 14.46 -7.55 13.31
C LEU A 4 14.72 -7.67 11.80
N ARG A 5 14.23 -6.68 11.04
CA ARG A 5 14.38 -6.63 9.59
C ARG A 5 14.76 -5.24 9.15
N GLY A 6 15.61 -5.14 8.11
CA GLY A 6 15.94 -3.87 7.49
C GLY A 6 14.68 -3.19 6.95
N VAL A 7 14.53 -1.89 7.15
CA VAL A 7 13.27 -1.18 6.85
C VAL A 7 12.80 -1.35 5.39
N PHE A 8 13.74 -1.42 4.44
CA PHE A 8 13.45 -1.57 3.02
C PHE A 8 12.98 -2.97 2.60
N SER A 9 13.15 -3.99 3.44
CA SER A 9 12.55 -5.32 3.22
C SER A 9 11.15 -5.44 3.84
N THR A 10 10.57 -4.34 4.32
CA THR A 10 9.26 -4.28 4.99
C THR A 10 8.38 -3.17 4.42
N ARG A 11 7.12 -3.12 4.88
CA ARG A 11 6.20 -1.98 4.64
C ARG A 11 6.06 -1.05 5.85
N HIS A 12 6.98 -1.08 6.81
CA HIS A 12 6.86 -0.30 8.05
C HIS A 12 6.80 1.23 7.78
N PRO A 13 5.96 2.01 8.51
CA PRO A 13 5.78 3.45 8.27
C PRO A 13 6.97 4.31 8.76
N LYS A 14 7.75 3.82 9.73
CA LYS A 14 8.98 4.49 10.18
C LYS A 14 10.14 4.25 9.20
N ARG A 15 10.16 5.00 8.11
CA ARG A 15 11.16 4.96 7.03
C ARG A 15 11.74 6.36 6.78
N PRO A 16 12.91 6.51 6.13
CA PRO A 16 13.53 7.82 5.89
C PRO A 16 12.60 8.81 5.17
N ASN A 17 11.92 8.35 4.12
CA ASN A 17 10.89 9.10 3.40
C ASN A 17 9.53 8.46 3.68
N LYS A 18 8.69 9.10 4.52
CA LYS A 18 7.41 8.58 5.03
C LYS A 18 6.29 8.56 3.98
N ILE A 19 6.55 7.95 2.83
CA ILE A 19 5.62 7.82 1.72
C ILE A 19 5.00 6.42 1.78
N GLY A 20 3.69 6.38 2.02
CA GLY A 20 2.85 5.21 1.81
C GLY A 20 2.23 5.24 0.42
N PHE A 21 1.91 4.07 -0.13
CA PHE A 21 1.10 3.96 -1.33
C PHE A 21 0.13 2.79 -1.15
N THR A 22 -1.08 2.98 -1.65
CA THR A 22 -2.13 1.98 -1.58
C THR A 22 -2.91 1.99 -2.88
N ILE A 23 -3.27 0.81 -3.36
CA ILE A 23 -4.12 0.65 -4.53
C ILE A 23 -5.55 0.61 -4.02
N VAL A 24 -6.37 1.57 -4.45
CA VAL A 24 -7.76 1.68 -4.04
C VAL A 24 -8.71 1.41 -5.20
N LYS A 25 -9.93 1.01 -4.86
CA LYS A 25 -11.05 1.04 -5.81
C LYS A 25 -11.70 2.41 -5.78
N LEU A 26 -11.72 3.11 -6.91
CA LEU A 26 -12.55 4.30 -7.08
C LEU A 26 -14.02 3.89 -7.15
N LEU A 27 -14.85 4.46 -6.27
CA LEU A 27 -16.29 4.22 -6.22
C LEU A 27 -17.07 5.35 -6.88
N GLU A 28 -16.65 6.59 -6.66
CA GLU A 28 -17.33 7.78 -7.13
C GLU A 28 -16.36 8.97 -7.23
N ARG A 29 -16.63 9.86 -8.18
CA ARG A 29 -15.99 11.18 -8.26
C ARG A 29 -17.07 12.26 -8.20
N ASN A 30 -16.92 13.18 -7.26
CA ASN A 30 -17.73 14.40 -7.17
C ASN A 30 -16.80 15.61 -7.15
N LYS A 31 -16.66 16.30 -8.29
CA LYS A 31 -15.72 17.41 -8.49
C LYS A 31 -14.29 17.03 -8.10
N ASN A 32 -13.79 17.57 -6.99
CA ASN A 32 -12.46 17.36 -6.41
C ASN A 32 -12.44 16.33 -5.27
N ILE A 33 -13.56 15.64 -5.02
CA ILE A 33 -13.70 14.61 -4.00
C ILE A 33 -13.77 13.24 -4.68
N LEU A 34 -12.94 12.30 -4.23
CA LEU A 34 -12.94 10.91 -4.67
C LEU A 34 -13.38 10.02 -3.52
N LYS A 35 -14.47 9.26 -3.72
CA LYS A 35 -14.89 8.22 -2.79
C LYS A 35 -14.19 6.92 -3.19
N VAL A 36 -13.45 6.33 -2.27
CA VAL A 36 -12.61 5.16 -2.54
C VAL A 36 -12.83 4.05 -1.50
N LYS A 37 -12.46 2.81 -1.85
CA LYS A 37 -12.45 1.66 -0.93
C LYS A 37 -11.06 1.03 -0.88
N GLY A 38 -10.64 0.61 0.32
CA GLY A 38 -9.36 -0.08 0.56
C GLY A 38 -8.22 0.85 0.96
N ILE A 39 -8.50 1.99 1.60
CA ILE A 39 -7.46 2.85 2.17
C ILE A 39 -6.88 2.25 3.45
N ASP A 40 -5.59 2.45 3.68
CA ASP A 40 -4.85 2.09 4.90
C ASP A 40 -4.23 3.32 5.57
N MET A 41 -4.77 4.51 5.27
CA MET A 41 -4.34 5.80 5.85
C MET A 41 -5.31 6.26 6.93
N ILE A 42 -4.79 7.00 7.90
CA ILE A 42 -5.59 7.64 8.95
C ILE A 42 -6.20 8.95 8.44
N GLU A 43 -7.30 9.38 9.06
CA GLU A 43 -7.94 10.68 8.79
C GLU A 43 -6.93 11.83 8.85
N GLY A 44 -7.03 12.77 7.91
CA GLY A 44 -6.11 13.91 7.80
C GLY A 44 -4.72 13.61 7.20
N SER A 45 -4.45 12.36 6.78
CA SER A 45 -3.19 12.03 6.09
C SER A 45 -3.08 12.82 4.76
N PRO A 46 -1.98 13.54 4.50
CA PRO A 46 -1.83 14.32 3.28
C PRO A 46 -1.67 13.42 2.04
N VAL A 47 -2.38 13.76 0.97
CA VAL A 47 -2.24 13.11 -0.33
C VAL A 47 -1.17 13.82 -1.14
N LEU A 48 -0.14 13.08 -1.55
CA LEU A 48 0.97 13.63 -2.34
C LEU A 48 0.74 13.50 -3.85
N ASP A 49 0.11 12.40 -4.29
CA ASP A 49 0.00 12.06 -5.71
C ASP A 49 -1.14 11.05 -5.95
N ILE A 50 -1.71 11.06 -7.16
CA ILE A 50 -2.75 10.13 -7.60
C ILE A 50 -2.42 9.70 -9.03
N LYS A 51 -2.36 8.38 -9.27
CA LYS A 51 -2.10 7.80 -10.60
C LYS A 51 -3.12 6.71 -10.94
N PRO A 52 -3.50 6.55 -12.21
CA PRO A 52 -4.34 5.43 -12.63
C PRO A 52 -3.58 4.11 -12.44
N TYR A 53 -4.25 3.10 -11.89
CA TYR A 53 -3.73 1.74 -11.86
C TYR A 53 -3.95 1.09 -13.24
N THR A 54 -2.89 0.58 -13.84
CA THR A 54 -2.88 0.03 -15.20
C THR A 54 -2.33 -1.40 -15.20
N HIS A 55 -2.38 -2.06 -16.36
CA HIS A 55 -1.77 -3.37 -16.55
C HIS A 55 -0.25 -3.38 -16.25
N ARG A 56 0.44 -2.24 -16.33
CA ARG A 56 1.88 -2.12 -16.06
C ARG A 56 2.21 -2.30 -14.57
N ASP A 57 1.25 -1.99 -13.72
CA ASP A 57 1.39 -2.05 -12.27
C ASP A 57 1.18 -3.46 -11.74
N LYS A 58 0.41 -4.29 -12.46
CA LYS A 58 0.20 -5.71 -12.13
C LYS A 58 1.53 -6.47 -12.19
N LYS A 59 1.85 -7.20 -11.11
CA LYS A 59 3.01 -8.10 -11.04
C LYS A 59 2.53 -9.54 -10.93
N GLU A 60 3.19 -10.44 -11.64
CA GLU A 60 2.91 -11.88 -11.67
C GLU A 60 4.16 -12.63 -11.19
N ASN A 61 3.99 -13.86 -10.72
CA ASN A 61 5.08 -14.73 -10.26
C ASN A 61 5.99 -14.09 -9.17
N ILE A 62 5.39 -13.32 -8.26
CA ILE A 62 6.13 -12.64 -7.18
C ILE A 62 6.58 -13.63 -6.10
N LYS A 63 7.82 -13.48 -5.63
CA LYS A 63 8.30 -14.13 -4.41
C LYS A 63 8.13 -13.17 -3.23
N ILE A 64 7.54 -13.66 -2.13
CA ILE A 64 7.27 -12.82 -0.95
C ILE A 64 8.28 -13.07 0.19
N GLY A 65 9.16 -14.08 0.03
CA GLY A 65 10.33 -14.28 0.90
C GLY A 65 9.94 -14.59 2.33
N TRP A 66 10.44 -13.82 3.29
CA TRP A 66 10.18 -14.06 4.72
C TRP A 66 8.70 -13.92 5.13
N LEU A 67 7.84 -13.39 4.25
CA LEU A 67 6.39 -13.35 4.43
C LEU A 67 5.70 -14.68 4.11
N GLU A 68 6.40 -15.61 3.44
CA GLU A 68 5.90 -16.96 3.16
C GLU A 68 5.51 -17.64 4.48
N GLY A 69 4.29 -18.20 4.55
CA GLY A 69 3.75 -18.84 5.76
C GLY A 69 3.19 -17.89 6.83
N LEU A 70 3.46 -16.58 6.76
CA LEU A 70 2.85 -15.59 7.67
C LEU A 70 1.48 -15.09 7.17
N LEU A 71 1.31 -15.00 5.85
CA LEU A 71 0.05 -14.51 5.25
C LEU A 71 -1.10 -15.52 5.33
N ASN A 72 -0.80 -16.83 5.38
CA ASN A 72 -1.82 -17.87 5.46
C ASN A 72 -2.46 -17.99 6.87
N LYS A 73 -2.06 -17.15 7.82
CA LYS A 73 -2.59 -17.13 9.19
C LYS A 73 -3.72 -16.10 9.41
N TYR A 74 -4.07 -15.33 8.39
CA TYR A 74 -5.10 -14.30 8.40
C TYR A 74 -6.03 -14.48 7.20
#